data_AF-A0A1Q5JSC8-F1
#
_entry.id   AF-A0A1Q5JSC8-F1
#
_cell.length_a   1.000
_cell.length_b   1.000
_cell.length_c   1.000
_cell.angle_alpha   90.00
_cell.angle_beta   90.00
_cell.angle_gamma   90.00
#
_symmetry.space_group_name_H-M   'P 1'
#
loop_
_entity.id
_entity.type
_entity.pdbx_description
1 polymer ?
#
loop_
_entity_poly.entity_id
_entity_poly.type
_entity_poly.pdbx_seq_one_letter_code
_entity_poly.pdbx_strand_id
1 'polypeptide(L)'
;MNGEPIRIIRGRGGQVEAEGAVDAFASSVLARAGFDTYPTLQGVWIRLPFDLGRAWENEHATWAAEMLAAARYNVDLDQDLRAAGPPASAPPAQRRTQAAMTVQSAPPGISRRQRR
;
A
#
# COMPACT_ATOMS: atom_id res chain seq x y z
N MET A 1 -11.59 -20.51 20.65
CA MET A 1 -12.70 -19.82 19.97
C MET A 1 -12.41 -19.86 18.48
N ASN A 2 -12.99 -20.80 17.74
CA ASN A 2 -12.89 -20.83 16.28
C ASN A 2 -13.97 -19.88 15.75
N GLY A 3 -13.70 -18.58 15.84
CA GLY A 3 -14.51 -17.58 15.16
C GLY A 3 -14.45 -17.83 13.66
N GLU A 4 -15.59 -17.73 12.99
CA GLU A 4 -15.65 -17.85 11.54
C GLU A 4 -14.67 -16.83 10.91
N PRO A 5 -13.80 -17.26 9.97
CA PRO A 5 -12.80 -16.36 9.40
C PRO A 5 -13.48 -15.16 8.73
N ILE A 6 -12.88 -13.98 8.88
CA ILE A 6 -13.33 -12.78 8.19
C ILE A 6 -12.94 -12.94 6.72
N ARG A 7 -13.91 -12.87 5.82
CA ARG A 7 -13.69 -13.01 4.38
C ARG A 7 -13.84 -11.67 3.71
N ILE A 8 -12.83 -11.25 2.96
CA ILE A 8 -12.88 -10.05 2.13
C ILE A 8 -12.90 -10.53 0.68
N ILE A 9 -14.07 -10.41 0.04
CA ILE A 9 -14.34 -10.95 -1.29
C ILE A 9 -14.82 -9.88 -2.25
N ARG A 10 -14.56 -10.09 -3.55
CA ARG A 10 -15.12 -9.24 -4.60
C ARG A 10 -16.39 -9.90 -5.12
N GLY A 11 -17.53 -9.30 -4.83
CA GLY A 11 -18.83 -9.76 -5.31
C GLY A 11 -18.96 -9.67 -6.83
N ARG A 12 -19.97 -10.36 -7.39
CA ARG A 12 -20.22 -10.37 -8.86
C ARG A 12 -20.44 -8.99 -9.47
N GLY A 13 -20.89 -8.02 -8.70
CA GLY A 13 -21.05 -6.63 -9.16
C GLY A 13 -19.77 -5.79 -9.08
N GLY A 14 -18.64 -6.41 -8.72
CA GLY A 14 -17.35 -5.73 -8.57
C GLY A 14 -17.15 -5.04 -7.22
N GLN A 15 -18.16 -5.04 -6.34
CA GLN A 15 -18.06 -4.50 -5.00
C GLN A 15 -17.16 -5.39 -4.13
N VAL A 16 -16.43 -4.76 -3.21
CA VAL A 16 -15.64 -5.49 -2.22
C VAL A 16 -16.40 -5.52 -0.91
N GLU A 17 -16.64 -6.71 -0.40
CA GLU A 17 -17.48 -6.96 0.76
C GLU A 17 -16.69 -7.74 1.81
N ALA A 18 -16.93 -7.39 3.08
CA ALA A 18 -16.37 -8.09 4.22
C ALA A 18 -17.48 -8.85 4.95
N GLU A 19 -17.31 -10.17 5.05
CA GLU A 19 -18.23 -11.11 5.66
C GLU A 19 -17.55 -11.90 6.79
N GLY A 20 -18.35 -12.60 7.61
CA GLY A 20 -17.87 -13.46 8.70
C GLY A 20 -18.07 -12.85 10.09
N ALA A 21 -17.32 -13.36 11.07
CA ALA A 21 -17.44 -12.93 12.47
C ALA A 21 -16.71 -11.60 12.71
N VAL A 22 -17.34 -10.48 12.33
CA VAL A 22 -16.82 -9.13 12.55
C VAL A 22 -17.25 -8.62 13.93
N ASP A 23 -16.29 -8.48 14.84
CA ASP A 23 -16.50 -7.84 16.14
C ASP A 23 -16.32 -6.31 16.08
N ALA A 24 -16.49 -5.62 17.21
CA ALA A 24 -16.35 -4.17 17.28
C ALA A 24 -14.94 -3.65 16.94
N PHE A 25 -13.89 -4.45 17.15
CA PHE A 25 -12.53 -4.06 16.80
C PHE A 25 -12.28 -4.24 15.30
N ALA A 26 -12.68 -5.38 14.75
CA ALA A 26 -12.61 -5.66 13.33
C ALA A 26 -13.43 -4.65 12.52
N SER A 27 -14.62 -4.25 12.99
CA SER A 27 -15.41 -3.20 12.34
C SER A 27 -14.70 -1.84 12.38
N SER A 28 -13.99 -1.53 13.46
CA SER A 28 -13.18 -0.30 13.56
C SER A 28 -12.01 -0.30 12.57
N VAL A 29 -11.36 -1.44 12.38
CA VAL A 29 -10.29 -1.62 11.38
C VAL A 29 -10.86 -1.46 9.97
N LEU A 30 -12.00 -2.11 9.67
CA LEU A 30 -12.68 -2.01 8.37
C LEU A 30 -13.13 -0.57 8.07
N ALA A 31 -13.70 0.13 9.06
CA ALA A 31 -14.06 1.54 8.91
C ALA A 31 -12.84 2.41 8.61
N ARG A 32 -11.69 2.13 9.23
CA ARG A 32 -10.44 2.86 8.95
C ARG A 32 -9.85 2.52 7.58
N ALA A 33 -10.13 1.32 7.07
CA ALA A 33 -9.84 0.93 5.70
C ALA A 33 -10.80 1.58 4.69
N GLY A 34 -11.81 2.32 5.13
CA GLY A 34 -12.79 2.96 4.25
C GLY A 34 -13.97 2.07 3.88
N PHE A 35 -14.21 0.97 4.60
CA PHE A 35 -15.44 0.20 4.45
C PHE A 35 -16.59 0.89 5.14
N ASP A 36 -17.74 0.95 4.45
CA ASP A 36 -19.00 1.40 5.00
C ASP A 36 -19.75 0.22 5.62
N THR A 37 -20.32 0.48 6.79
CA THR A 37 -21.07 -0.52 7.57
C THR A 37 -22.56 -0.24 7.45
N TYR A 38 -23.31 -1.15 6.85
CA TYR A 38 -24.76 -1.04 6.67
C TYR A 38 -25.46 -2.06 7.58
N PRO A 39 -26.30 -1.62 8.52
CA PRO A 39 -27.12 -2.55 9.31
C PRO A 39 -28.18 -3.20 8.41
N THR A 40 -28.29 -4.53 8.46
CA THR A 40 -29.27 -5.30 7.69
C THR A 40 -30.10 -6.21 8.61
N LEU A 41 -31.19 -6.78 8.08
CA LEU A 41 -32.04 -7.71 8.83
C LEU A 41 -31.31 -9.00 9.24
N GLN A 42 -30.21 -9.33 8.56
CA GLN A 42 -29.41 -10.55 8.80
C GLN A 42 -28.11 -10.26 9.57
N GLY A 43 -27.90 -9.02 10.01
CA GLY A 43 -26.71 -8.60 10.73
C GLY A 43 -26.15 -7.30 10.18
N VAL A 44 -24.90 -7.34 9.73
CA VAL A 44 -24.19 -6.17 9.26
C VAL A 44 -23.58 -6.48 7.91
N TRP A 45 -23.82 -5.62 6.94
CA TRP A 45 -23.23 -5.72 5.61
C TRP A 45 -22.16 -4.66 5.46
N ILE A 46 -20.91 -5.09 5.33
CA ILE A 46 -19.75 -4.20 5.30
C ILE A 46 -19.17 -4.23 3.89
N ARG A 47 -19.09 -3.07 3.23
CA ARG A 47 -18.60 -2.98 1.85
C ARG A 47 -17.76 -1.73 1.61
N LEU A 48 -16.80 -1.82 0.71
CA LEU A 48 -16.10 -0.64 0.19
C LEU A 48 -17.00 0.13 -0.78
N PRO A 49 -16.85 1.46 -0.85
CA PRO A 49 -17.39 2.26 -1.93
C PRO A 49 -16.91 1.71 -3.27
N PHE A 50 -17.87 1.45 -4.16
CA PHE A 50 -17.62 1.16 -5.57
C PHE A 50 -17.51 2.50 -6.32
N ASP A 51 -16.86 2.50 -7.49
CA ASP A 51 -16.62 3.68 -8.36
C ASP A 51 -15.34 4.51 -8.08
N LEU A 52 -14.57 4.19 -7.04
CA LEU A 52 -13.27 4.85 -6.77
C LEU A 52 -12.10 4.25 -7.57
N GLY A 53 -12.35 3.12 -8.25
CA GLY A 53 -11.41 2.47 -9.14
C GLY A 53 -10.78 1.22 -8.54
N ARG A 54 -10.54 0.22 -9.40
CA ARG A 54 -10.10 -1.12 -8.98
C ARG A 54 -8.80 -1.13 -8.17
N ALA A 55 -7.84 -0.26 -8.51
CA ALA A 55 -6.57 -0.17 -7.77
C ALA A 55 -6.79 0.29 -6.33
N TRP A 56 -7.60 1.33 -6.14
CA TRP A 56 -7.95 1.85 -4.81
C TRP A 56 -8.69 0.80 -3.98
N GLU A 57 -9.67 0.11 -4.58
CA GLU A 57 -10.41 -0.96 -3.92
C GLU A 57 -9.48 -2.10 -3.48
N ASN A 58 -8.55 -2.52 -4.34
CA ASN A 58 -7.59 -3.58 -4.02
C ASN A 58 -6.59 -3.16 -2.94
N GLU A 59 -6.09 -1.93 -2.97
CA GLU A 59 -5.20 -1.38 -1.94
C GLU A 59 -5.89 -1.35 -0.58
N HIS A 60 -7.13 -0.83 -0.52
CA HIS A 60 -7.90 -0.73 0.71
C HIS A 60 -8.31 -2.10 1.26
N ALA A 61 -8.69 -3.05 0.39
CA ALA A 61 -8.96 -4.43 0.77
C ALA A 61 -7.70 -5.14 1.32
N THR A 62 -6.56 -4.94 0.67
CA THR A 62 -5.27 -5.50 1.12
C THR A 62 -4.88 -4.90 2.47
N TRP A 63 -5.00 -3.58 2.65
CA TRP A 63 -4.70 -2.91 3.91
C TRP A 63 -5.58 -3.42 5.05
N ALA A 64 -6.89 -3.59 4.82
CA ALA A 64 -7.79 -4.17 5.81
C ALA A 64 -7.36 -5.58 6.22
N ALA A 65 -7.05 -6.44 5.24
CA ALA A 65 -6.61 -7.80 5.49
C ALA A 65 -5.31 -7.84 6.30
N GLU A 66 -4.33 -7.01 5.95
CA GLU A 66 -3.06 -6.89 6.68
C GLU A 66 -3.25 -6.43 8.12
N MET A 67 -4.10 -5.44 8.36
CA MET A 67 -4.37 -4.93 9.71
C MET A 67 -5.12 -5.96 10.58
N LEU A 68 -6.11 -6.65 10.02
CA LEU A 68 -6.82 -7.72 10.72
C LEU A 68 -5.89 -8.90 11.01
N ALA A 69 -5.04 -9.30 10.05
CA ALA A 69 -4.03 -10.34 10.26
C ALA A 69 -2.99 -9.94 11.32
N ALA A 70 -2.55 -8.67 11.33
CA ALA A 70 -1.66 -8.13 12.35
C ALA A 70 -2.30 -8.18 13.75
N ALA A 71 -3.61 -7.96 13.84
CA ALA A 71 -4.40 -8.12 15.05
C ALA A 71 -4.77 -9.58 15.39
N ARG A 72 -4.17 -10.57 14.71
CA ARG A 72 -4.35 -12.02 14.92
C ARG A 72 -5.73 -12.56 14.56
N TYR A 73 -6.51 -11.83 13.74
CA TYR A 73 -7.72 -12.38 13.15
C TYR A 73 -7.37 -13.35 12.01
N ASN A 74 -8.20 -14.38 11.84
CA ASN A 74 -8.12 -15.25 10.68
C ASN A 74 -8.86 -14.58 9.52
N VAL A 75 -8.14 -14.19 8.48
CA VAL A 75 -8.68 -13.42 7.35
C VAL A 75 -8.43 -14.20 6.07
N ASP A 76 -9.47 -14.32 5.26
CA ASP A 76 -9.40 -14.83 3.90
C ASP A 76 -9.59 -13.66 2.92
N LEU A 77 -8.60 -13.40 2.08
CA LEU A 77 -8.63 -12.32 1.08
C LEU A 77 -8.66 -12.96 -0.30
N ASP A 78 -9.66 -12.58 -1.08
CA ASP A 78 -9.82 -13.04 -2.46
C ASP A 78 -8.59 -12.68 -3.32
N GLN A 79 -8.19 -13.61 -4.19
CA GLN A 79 -6.96 -13.48 -4.98
C GLN A 79 -7.03 -12.31 -5.95
N ASP A 80 -8.23 -11.97 -6.43
CA ASP A 80 -8.48 -10.82 -7.31
C ASP A 80 -8.33 -9.46 -6.59
N LEU A 81 -8.35 -9.47 -5.25
CA LEU A 81 -8.18 -8.30 -4.40
C LEU A 81 -6.75 -8.09 -3.94
N ARG A 82 -5.86 -9.07 -4.12
CA ARG A 82 -4.44 -8.86 -3.86
C ARG A 82 -3.93 -7.79 -4.81
N ALA A 83 -3.69 -6.58 -4.26
CA ALA A 83 -2.83 -5.62 -4.92
C ALA A 83 -1.52 -6.35 -5.27
N ALA A 84 -1.02 -6.16 -6.50
CA ALA A 84 0.12 -6.90 -7.04
C ALA A 84 1.41 -6.61 -6.26
N GLY A 85 1.52 -7.19 -5.06
CA GLY A 85 2.56 -6.96 -4.06
C GLY A 85 2.64 -5.49 -3.59
N PRO A 86 3.09 -5.24 -2.36
CA PRO A 86 3.70 -3.95 -2.10
C PRO A 86 4.86 -3.78 -3.10
N PRO A 87 5.18 -2.58 -3.60
CA PRO A 87 6.55 -2.35 -4.02
C PRO A 87 7.38 -2.70 -2.78
N ALA A 88 8.18 -3.76 -2.86
CA ALA A 88 9.17 -4.07 -1.84
C ALA A 88 9.81 -2.73 -1.48
N SER A 89 9.70 -2.32 -0.21
CA SER A 89 10.28 -1.08 0.27
C SER A 89 11.72 -1.07 -0.20
N ALA A 90 11.98 -0.37 -1.29
CA ALA A 90 13.32 -0.25 -1.81
C ALA A 90 14.08 0.45 -0.69
N PRO A 91 15.21 -0.11 -0.20
CA PRO A 91 16.03 0.61 0.76
C PRO A 91 16.28 2.00 0.17
N PRO A 92 16.19 3.09 0.97
CA PRO A 92 16.31 4.43 0.45
C PRO A 92 17.57 4.50 -0.38
N ALA A 93 17.40 4.81 -1.67
CA ALA A 93 18.49 4.94 -2.60
C ALA A 93 19.53 5.85 -1.94
N GLN A 94 20.72 5.30 -1.66
CA GLN A 94 21.83 6.09 -1.19
C GLN A 94 22.10 7.12 -2.28
N ARG A 95 21.62 8.33 -2.03
CA ARG A 95 21.81 9.52 -2.85
C ARG A 95 23.29 9.89 -2.73
N ARG A 96 24.16 9.13 -3.40
CA ARG A 96 25.54 9.56 -3.62
C ARG A 96 25.48 10.57 -4.75
N THR A 97 25.33 11.81 -4.33
CA THR A 97 25.55 13.04 -5.09
C THR A 97 26.54 12.83 -6.23
N GLN A 98 26.03 12.88 -7.45
CA GLN A 98 26.83 13.19 -8.62
C GLN A 98 27.22 14.66 -8.50
N ALA A 99 28.39 14.92 -7.91
CA ALA A 99 29.01 16.23 -7.97
C ALA A 99 29.70 16.36 -9.34
N ALA A 100 29.09 17.21 -10.15
CA ALA A 100 29.51 17.77 -11.41
C ALA A 100 31.01 17.71 -11.74
N MET A 101 31.26 17.33 -13.00
CA MET A 101 32.43 17.75 -13.75
C MET A 101 32.54 19.28 -13.71
N THR A 102 33.67 19.82 -13.27
CA THR A 102 34.16 21.12 -13.73
C THR A 102 35.46 20.88 -14.47
N VAL A 103 35.35 20.96 -15.79
CA VAL A 103 36.45 21.22 -16.69
C VAL A 103 37.08 22.54 -16.24
N GLN A 104 38.36 22.55 -15.91
CA GLN A 104 39.14 23.79 -15.97
C GLN A 104 40.42 23.50 -16.73
N SER A 105 40.35 23.72 -18.04
CA SER A 105 41.51 23.93 -18.89
C SER A 105 41.77 25.44 -19.02
N ALA A 106 43.06 25.79 -19.17
CA ALA A 106 43.63 26.97 -19.86
C ALA A 106 44.48 27.95 -18.97
N PRO A 107 45.40 28.76 -19.54
CA PRO A 107 46.78 28.39 -19.93
C PRO A 107 47.85 29.44 -19.44
N PRO A 108 48.86 29.85 -20.24
CA PRO A 108 50.31 29.64 -20.09
C PRO A 108 51.07 30.72 -19.27
N GLY A 109 52.11 30.32 -18.54
CA GLY A 109 53.12 31.23 -17.99
C GLY A 109 54.35 31.33 -18.90
N ILE A 110 54.43 32.40 -19.68
CA ILE A 110 55.54 32.72 -20.59
C ILE A 110 56.63 33.46 -19.79
N SER A 111 57.88 32.99 -19.81
CA SER A 111 59.02 33.75 -20.37
C SER A 111 60.40 33.22 -19.98
N ARG A 112 61.16 33.00 -21.05
CA ARG A 112 62.60 32.78 -21.22
C ARG A 112 63.44 33.99 -20.74
N ARG A 113 64.75 33.72 -20.54
CA ARG A 113 65.97 34.60 -20.46
C ARG A 113 66.40 34.96 -19.02
N GLN A 114 67.67 34.93 -18.56
CA GLN A 114 69.04 34.99 -19.13
C GLN A 114 70.00 34.16 -18.24
N ARG A 115 70.96 33.39 -18.78
CA ARG A 115 72.38 33.75 -18.99
C ARG A 115 73.06 34.45 -17.79
N ARG A 116 73.89 33.70 -17.04
CA ARG A 116 75.28 34.08 -16.74
C ARG A 116 76.10 32.85 -16.40
#